data_AF-A0A382VJH4-F1
#
_entry.id   AF-A0A382VJH4-F1
#
_cell.length_a   1.000
_cell.length_b   1.000
_cell.length_c   1.000
_cell.angle_alpha   90.00
_cell.angle_beta   90.00
_cell.angle_gamma   90.00
#
_symmetry.space_group_name_H-M   'P 1'
#
loop_
_entity.id
_entity.type
_entity.pdbx_description
1 polymer ?
#
loop_
_entity_poly.entity_id
_entity_poly.type
_entity_poly.pdbx_seq_one_letter_code
_entity_poly.pdbx_strand_id
1 'polypeptide(L)'
;PQIVKNNSIEIFLRLANAEAKVHGTTIDKIHFHEVGAIDSIIDIVGGSLCMFLLNVDYVISSPINTGEGVVKCEHGNLPIPAPATIELLKGIPCYSKGVKKELTTPTGAAFIGHYANKFGSMPDMKVTFIGYGAGEAEIKDMPNLLRVVTGESLSSFQDQSMKVIETNIDDMNPEFYEHVIDRLFKIGAADAFFSPVHMKKNRIGFLLSVIVSNEFFDTIVNIILSETSTLGIRYYDVNRIVLPRKRKLVKTQFGKVYVKIGESSGKVLTVSPEYDDCKKISLK
;
A
#
# COMPACT_ATOMS: atom_id res chain seq x y z
N PRO A 1 14.38 5.37 17.04
CA PRO A 1 14.64 4.26 16.08
C PRO A 1 14.72 4.79 14.64
N GLN A 2 15.53 4.20 13.76
CA GLN A 2 15.70 4.72 12.39
C GLN A 2 14.38 4.72 11.59
N ILE A 3 13.56 3.67 11.75
CA ILE A 3 12.27 3.57 11.09
C ILE A 3 11.29 4.68 11.52
N VAL A 4 11.31 5.06 12.80
CA VAL A 4 10.50 6.18 13.32
C VAL A 4 10.93 7.47 12.64
N LYS A 5 12.24 7.73 12.53
CA LYS A 5 12.77 8.92 11.86
C LYS A 5 12.34 8.98 10.39
N ASN A 6 12.45 7.86 9.66
CA ASN A 6 12.09 7.79 8.25
C ASN A 6 10.59 8.05 8.05
N ASN A 7 9.73 7.36 8.82
CA ASN A 7 8.28 7.55 8.75
C ASN A 7 7.88 9.00 9.09
N SER A 8 8.46 9.59 10.14
CA SER A 8 8.18 10.99 10.48
C SER A 8 8.55 11.94 9.34
N ILE A 9 9.71 11.74 8.70
CA ILE A 9 10.13 12.54 7.54
C ILE A 9 9.14 12.38 6.38
N GLU A 10 8.72 11.15 6.08
CA GLU A 10 7.75 10.89 5.00
C GLU A 10 6.40 11.57 5.28
N ILE A 11 5.89 11.52 6.51
CA ILE A 11 4.65 12.21 6.90
C ILE A 11 4.80 13.73 6.78
N PHE A 12 5.91 14.29 7.25
CA PHE A 12 6.20 15.72 7.06
C PHE A 12 6.30 16.11 5.59
N LEU A 13 6.93 15.28 4.76
CA LEU A 13 7.02 15.52 3.32
C LEU A 13 5.64 15.46 2.67
N ARG A 14 4.76 14.53 3.05
CA ARG A 14 3.38 14.49 2.54
C ARG A 14 2.64 15.78 2.84
N LEU A 15 2.73 16.24 4.10
CA LEU A 15 2.10 17.47 4.55
C LEU A 15 2.69 18.70 3.82
N ALA A 16 4.01 18.80 3.74
CA ALA A 16 4.70 19.86 3.00
C ALA A 16 4.30 19.91 1.53
N ASN A 17 4.18 18.76 0.86
CA ASN A 17 3.74 18.71 -0.54
C ASN A 17 2.31 19.24 -0.74
N ALA A 18 1.40 18.90 0.18
CA ALA A 18 0.03 19.38 0.13
C ALA A 18 -0.03 20.91 0.34
N GLU A 19 0.68 21.42 1.35
CA GLU A 19 0.80 22.85 1.62
C GLU A 19 1.43 23.60 0.42
N ALA A 20 2.50 23.06 -0.17
CA ALA A 20 3.18 23.65 -1.32
C ALA A 20 2.21 23.94 -2.45
N LYS A 21 1.37 22.93 -2.72
CA LYS A 21 0.41 22.94 -3.80
C LYS A 21 -0.73 23.92 -3.55
N VAL A 22 -1.27 23.92 -2.34
CA VAL A 22 -2.33 24.87 -1.93
C VAL A 22 -1.84 26.31 -2.00
N HIS A 23 -0.59 26.56 -1.58
CA HIS A 23 0.03 27.88 -1.60
C HIS A 23 0.65 28.27 -2.95
N GLY A 24 0.64 27.38 -3.95
CA GLY A 24 1.28 27.63 -5.26
C GLY A 24 2.78 27.91 -5.16
N THR A 25 3.48 27.27 -4.21
CA THR A 25 4.89 27.50 -3.89
C THR A 25 5.68 26.17 -3.85
N THR A 26 6.96 26.25 -3.49
CA THR A 26 7.85 25.09 -3.30
C THR A 26 7.94 24.70 -1.83
N ILE A 27 8.26 23.44 -1.54
CA ILE A 27 8.43 22.92 -0.17
C ILE A 27 9.37 23.81 0.66
N ASP A 28 10.51 24.23 0.07
CA ASP A 28 11.52 25.04 0.75
C ASP A 28 11.04 26.45 1.16
N LYS A 29 9.91 26.90 0.60
CA LYS A 29 9.32 28.23 0.84
C LYS A 29 8.06 28.17 1.71
N ILE A 30 7.67 26.98 2.16
CA ILE A 30 6.55 26.82 3.07
C ILE A 30 7.06 27.11 4.47
N HIS A 31 6.46 28.11 5.08
CA HIS A 31 6.47 28.20 6.53
C HIS A 31 5.23 27.45 6.99
N PHE A 32 5.44 26.43 7.81
CA PHE A 32 4.34 25.76 8.44
C PHE A 32 3.75 26.70 9.50
N HIS A 33 2.85 27.58 9.10
CA HIS A 33 2.24 28.58 9.98
C HIS A 33 1.36 27.92 11.06
N GLU A 34 0.72 26.78 10.74
CA GLU A 34 -0.06 25.97 11.68
C GLU A 34 0.60 24.63 12.05
N VAL A 35 1.49 24.13 11.19
CA VAL A 35 2.12 22.80 11.28
C VAL A 35 3.56 22.86 11.85
N GLY A 36 4.11 24.07 12.01
CA GLY A 36 5.47 24.32 12.48
C GLY A 36 5.57 24.43 13.99
N ALA A 37 4.42 24.28 14.66
CA ALA A 37 4.34 24.18 16.09
C ALA A 37 5.05 22.92 16.58
N ILE A 38 5.67 23.04 17.76
CA ILE A 38 6.19 21.92 18.55
C ILE A 38 5.16 20.77 18.61
N ASP A 39 3.87 21.10 18.61
CA ASP A 39 2.75 20.16 18.62
C ASP A 39 2.76 19.19 17.43
N SER A 40 2.92 19.65 16.20
CA SER A 40 2.98 18.74 15.03
C SER A 40 4.23 17.86 15.02
N ILE A 41 5.34 18.34 15.58
CA ILE A 41 6.54 17.52 15.79
C ILE A 41 6.24 16.42 16.80
N ILE A 42 5.62 16.76 17.93
CA ILE A 42 5.24 15.79 18.96
C ILE A 42 4.22 14.78 18.40
N ASP A 43 3.23 15.23 17.65
CA ASP A 43 2.19 14.37 17.06
C ASP A 43 2.77 13.38 16.05
N ILE A 44 3.56 13.87 15.09
CA ILE A 44 4.09 13.03 14.01
C ILE A 44 5.17 12.10 14.55
N VAL A 45 6.10 12.60 15.38
CA VAL A 45 7.20 11.78 15.91
C VAL A 45 6.70 10.84 17.00
N GLY A 46 5.88 11.34 17.93
CA GLY A 46 5.25 10.55 18.99
C GLY A 46 4.29 9.51 18.44
N GLY A 47 3.45 9.87 17.47
CA GLY A 47 2.60 8.93 16.75
C GLY A 47 3.40 7.88 16.00
N SER A 48 4.47 8.26 15.30
CA SER A 48 5.34 7.31 14.60
C SER A 48 6.06 6.36 15.56
N LEU A 49 6.44 6.85 16.74
CA LEU A 49 6.98 6.01 17.81
C LEU A 49 5.92 5.07 18.37
N CYS A 50 4.69 5.54 18.58
CA CYS A 50 3.56 4.72 19.02
C CYS A 50 3.30 3.57 18.02
N MET A 51 3.25 3.86 16.72
CA MET A 51 3.10 2.84 15.68
C MET A 51 4.24 1.82 15.69
N PHE A 52 5.48 2.28 15.88
CA PHE A 52 6.63 1.39 16.03
C PHE A 52 6.54 0.49 17.26
N LEU A 53 6.08 1.02 18.40
CA LEU A 53 5.92 0.26 19.64
C LEU A 53 4.72 -0.71 19.59
N LEU A 54 3.64 -0.32 18.92
CA LEU A 54 2.49 -1.19 18.66
C LEU A 54 2.86 -2.37 17.77
N ASN A 55 3.83 -2.18 16.85
CA ASN A 55 4.40 -3.21 16.00
C ASN A 55 3.33 -4.05 15.26
N VAL A 56 2.38 -3.36 14.63
CA VAL A 56 1.29 -3.97 13.86
C VAL A 56 1.73 -4.24 12.42
N ASP A 57 1.28 -5.37 11.87
CA ASP A 57 1.61 -5.77 10.49
C ASP A 57 0.72 -5.09 9.44
N TYR A 58 -0.50 -4.69 9.81
CA TYR A 58 -1.50 -4.16 8.89
C TYR A 58 -2.47 -3.20 9.60
N VAL A 59 -2.75 -2.06 8.98
CA VAL A 59 -3.59 -0.99 9.53
C VAL A 59 -4.80 -0.77 8.62
N ILE A 60 -5.99 -0.84 9.21
CA ILE A 60 -7.26 -0.52 8.54
C ILE A 60 -7.90 0.68 9.23
N SER A 61 -8.33 1.66 8.46
CA SER A 61 -9.09 2.81 8.95
C SER A 61 -10.52 2.78 8.40
N SER A 62 -11.49 3.25 9.16
CA SER A 62 -12.80 3.62 8.57
C SER A 62 -12.64 4.79 7.59
N PRO A 63 -13.62 5.04 6.71
CA PRO A 63 -13.70 6.29 5.98
C PRO A 63 -13.60 7.50 6.92
N ILE A 64 -12.93 8.56 6.47
CA ILE A 64 -12.58 9.70 7.32
C ILE A 64 -13.70 10.72 7.33
N ASN A 65 -14.23 11.07 8.51
CA ASN A 65 -15.16 12.19 8.65
C ASN A 65 -14.37 13.49 8.76
N THR A 66 -14.50 14.38 7.78
CA THR A 66 -13.83 15.68 7.80
C THR A 66 -14.53 16.69 8.71
N GLY A 67 -15.80 16.45 9.05
CA GLY A 67 -16.69 17.49 9.56
C GLY A 67 -17.16 18.44 8.45
N GLU A 68 -17.91 19.48 8.81
CA GLU A 68 -18.50 20.47 7.90
C GLU A 68 -18.40 21.90 8.45
N GLY A 69 -18.61 22.90 7.60
CA GLY A 69 -18.67 24.31 8.00
C GLY A 69 -17.42 25.09 7.63
N VAL A 70 -17.02 26.00 8.52
CA VAL A 70 -15.90 26.93 8.30
C VAL A 70 -15.02 26.93 9.55
N VAL A 71 -13.70 26.83 9.35
CA VAL A 71 -12.70 26.98 10.42
C VAL A 71 -12.05 28.36 10.30
N LYS A 72 -11.82 28.99 11.45
CA LYS A 72 -11.09 30.26 11.53
C LYS A 72 -9.65 29.97 11.88
N CYS A 73 -8.74 30.39 11.01
CA CYS A 73 -7.32 30.08 11.07
C CYS A 73 -6.48 31.34 10.71
N GLU A 74 -5.16 31.24 10.66
CA GLU A 74 -4.30 32.41 10.34
C GLU A 74 -4.51 32.89 8.89
N HIS A 75 -4.94 31.98 8.03
CA HIS A 75 -5.31 32.24 6.63
C HIS A 75 -6.76 32.74 6.48
N GLY A 76 -7.41 33.10 7.59
CA GLY A 76 -8.78 33.59 7.64
C GLY A 76 -9.79 32.46 7.80
N ASN A 77 -10.96 32.64 7.18
CA ASN A 77 -12.06 31.68 7.25
C ASN A 77 -11.95 30.69 6.09
N LEU A 78 -11.67 29.42 6.39
CA LEU A 78 -11.52 28.36 5.40
C LEU A 78 -12.69 27.37 5.48
N PRO A 79 -13.15 26.83 4.34
CA PRO A 79 -14.14 25.75 4.36
C PRO A 79 -13.54 24.51 5.04
N ILE A 80 -14.41 23.70 5.66
CA ILE A 80 -14.06 22.38 6.16
C ILE A 80 -14.54 21.33 5.14
N PRO A 81 -13.69 20.40 4.69
CA PRO A 81 -12.26 20.25 5.02
C PRO A 81 -11.39 21.40 4.49
N ALA A 82 -10.38 21.78 5.27
CA ALA A 82 -9.40 22.79 4.87
C ALA A 82 -8.66 22.38 3.56
N PRO A 83 -8.15 23.34 2.77
CA PRO A 83 -7.51 23.07 1.48
C PRO A 83 -6.38 22.04 1.53
N ALA A 84 -5.50 22.09 2.54
CA ALA A 84 -4.43 21.11 2.70
C ALA A 84 -4.97 19.72 3.06
N THR A 85 -5.97 19.66 3.95
CA THR A 85 -6.65 18.41 4.34
C THR A 85 -7.29 17.73 3.13
N ILE A 86 -8.05 18.45 2.31
CA ILE A 86 -8.70 17.82 1.14
C ILE A 86 -7.69 17.39 0.07
N GLU A 87 -6.56 18.09 -0.07
CA GLU A 87 -5.47 17.67 -0.96
C GLU A 87 -4.85 16.34 -0.48
N LEU A 88 -4.59 16.21 0.82
CA LEU A 88 -4.05 14.98 1.44
C LEU A 88 -4.99 13.78 1.33
N LEU A 89 -6.30 14.02 1.28
CA LEU A 89 -7.32 13.00 1.21
C LEU A 89 -7.63 12.52 -0.22
N LYS A 90 -6.93 13.00 -1.25
CA LYS A 90 -7.11 12.49 -2.62
C LYS A 90 -6.82 10.99 -2.68
N GLY A 91 -7.80 10.23 -3.17
CA GLY A 91 -7.74 8.76 -3.24
C GLY A 91 -8.07 8.04 -1.92
N ILE A 92 -8.36 8.78 -0.84
CA ILE A 92 -8.74 8.22 0.47
C ILE A 92 -10.27 8.37 0.64
N PRO A 93 -11.00 7.30 0.98
CA PRO A 93 -12.42 7.40 1.30
C PRO A 93 -12.67 8.36 2.47
N CYS A 94 -13.39 9.44 2.19
CA CYS A 94 -13.77 10.44 3.18
C CYS A 94 -15.21 10.91 2.96
N TYR A 95 -15.80 11.49 4.00
CA TYR A 95 -17.14 12.06 3.98
C TYR A 95 -17.22 13.27 4.92
N SER A 96 -18.22 14.11 4.71
CA SER A 96 -18.52 15.26 5.55
C SER A 96 -19.95 15.11 6.05
N LYS A 97 -20.12 14.80 7.35
CA LYS A 97 -21.47 14.62 7.92
C LYS A 97 -21.50 14.88 9.42
N GLY A 98 -22.47 15.71 9.84
CA GLY A 98 -23.06 15.69 11.17
C GLY A 98 -22.36 16.51 12.25
N VAL A 99 -21.24 17.18 11.93
CA VAL A 99 -20.51 18.01 12.91
C VAL A 99 -19.98 19.28 12.25
N LYS A 100 -20.50 20.44 12.67
CA LYS A 100 -20.08 21.78 12.22
C LYS A 100 -18.74 22.23 12.84
N LYS A 101 -17.71 21.40 12.73
CA LYS A 101 -16.36 21.63 13.24
C LYS A 101 -15.37 20.80 12.44
N GLU A 102 -14.11 21.23 12.35
CA GLU A 102 -13.05 20.43 11.76
C GLU A 102 -12.82 19.19 12.64
N LEU A 103 -13.00 18.01 12.04
CA LEU A 103 -12.76 16.71 12.71
C LEU A 103 -11.47 16.05 12.24
N THR A 104 -10.97 16.43 11.06
CA THR A 104 -9.72 15.92 10.52
C THR A 104 -8.83 17.10 10.19
N THR A 105 -7.72 17.22 10.92
CA THR A 105 -6.68 18.21 10.65
C THR A 105 -5.76 17.74 9.52
N PRO A 106 -4.98 18.64 8.89
CA PRO A 106 -3.97 18.25 7.92
C PRO A 106 -2.99 17.20 8.47
N THR A 107 -2.55 17.35 9.72
CA THR A 107 -1.65 16.38 10.39
C THR A 107 -2.30 15.01 10.51
N GLY A 108 -3.57 14.93 10.95
CA GLY A 108 -4.31 13.68 11.05
C GLY A 108 -4.47 12.99 9.69
N ALA A 109 -4.82 13.75 8.65
CA ALA A 109 -4.95 13.24 7.27
C ALA A 109 -3.61 12.72 6.71
N ALA A 110 -2.52 13.46 6.93
CA ALA A 110 -1.18 13.04 6.51
C ALA A 110 -0.74 11.75 7.25
N PHE A 111 -1.00 11.67 8.54
CA PHE A 111 -0.62 10.53 9.38
C PHE A 111 -1.37 9.25 8.99
N ILE A 112 -2.71 9.30 8.92
CA ILE A 112 -3.50 8.12 8.59
C ILE A 112 -3.32 7.71 7.12
N GLY A 113 -3.15 8.68 6.21
CA GLY A 113 -2.84 8.41 4.80
C GLY A 113 -1.46 7.81 4.57
N HIS A 114 -0.55 7.91 5.55
CA HIS A 114 0.74 7.23 5.56
C HIS A 114 0.65 5.79 6.08
N TYR A 115 -0.03 5.61 7.21
CA TYR A 115 -0.03 4.31 7.91
C TYR A 115 -1.13 3.34 7.46
N ALA A 116 -2.29 3.81 7.01
CA ALA A 116 -3.40 2.93 6.65
C ALA A 116 -3.10 2.17 5.36
N ASN A 117 -3.14 0.83 5.43
CA ASN A 117 -3.01 -0.04 4.26
C ASN A 117 -4.33 -0.15 3.50
N LYS A 118 -5.47 0.00 4.19
CA LYS A 118 -6.81 -0.09 3.62
C LYS A 118 -7.79 0.81 4.37
N PHE A 119 -8.79 1.29 3.65
CA PHE A 119 -9.94 1.98 4.22
C PHE A 119 -11.22 1.13 4.09
N GLY A 120 -11.98 0.99 5.17
CA GLY A 120 -13.20 0.19 5.21
C GLY A 120 -13.71 -0.09 6.61
N SER A 121 -14.73 -0.94 6.72
CA SER A 121 -15.26 -1.40 8.01
C SER A 121 -14.25 -2.25 8.77
N MET A 122 -14.45 -2.36 10.09
CA MET A 122 -13.66 -3.26 10.93
C MET A 122 -13.72 -4.70 10.39
N PRO A 123 -12.57 -5.37 10.22
CA PRO A 123 -12.54 -6.73 9.70
C PRO A 123 -12.98 -7.75 10.76
N ASP A 124 -13.25 -8.97 10.31
CA ASP A 124 -13.40 -10.13 11.19
C ASP A 124 -12.07 -10.43 11.90
N MET A 125 -12.04 -10.23 13.21
CA MET A 125 -10.81 -10.34 14.01
C MET A 125 -11.07 -10.78 15.45
N LYS A 126 -10.07 -11.39 16.08
CA LYS A 126 -10.00 -11.57 17.53
C LYS A 126 -9.32 -10.37 18.15
N VAL A 127 -10.10 -9.52 18.82
CA VAL A 127 -9.61 -8.32 19.49
C VAL A 127 -8.68 -8.71 20.65
N THR A 128 -7.52 -8.06 20.74
CA THR A 128 -6.54 -8.22 21.83
C THR A 128 -6.49 -7.00 22.73
N PHE A 129 -6.40 -5.79 22.18
CA PHE A 129 -6.40 -4.54 22.94
C PHE A 129 -7.26 -3.46 22.28
N ILE A 130 -7.79 -2.57 23.13
CA ILE A 130 -8.58 -1.40 22.71
C ILE A 130 -8.00 -0.18 23.42
N GLY A 131 -7.79 0.89 22.66
CA GLY A 131 -7.35 2.20 23.16
C GLY A 131 -8.28 3.31 22.68
N TYR A 132 -8.41 4.35 23.49
CA TYR A 132 -9.17 5.55 23.17
C TYR A 132 -8.30 6.79 23.38
N GLY A 133 -8.27 7.69 22.41
CA GLY A 133 -7.72 9.04 22.54
C GLY A 133 -8.85 10.05 22.44
N ALA A 134 -8.95 10.96 23.40
CA ALA A 134 -9.96 12.02 23.40
C ALA A 134 -9.39 13.31 22.84
N GLY A 135 -10.15 13.99 21.98
CA GLY A 135 -9.87 15.37 21.61
C GLY A 135 -10.56 16.35 22.54
N GLU A 136 -10.17 17.61 22.48
CA GLU A 136 -10.63 18.67 23.41
C GLU A 136 -12.05 19.19 23.10
N ALA A 137 -12.59 18.91 21.90
CA ALA A 137 -13.91 19.40 21.52
C ALA A 137 -15.05 18.62 22.20
N GLU A 138 -16.02 19.34 22.75
CA GLU A 138 -17.33 18.79 23.12
C GLU A 138 -18.29 18.85 21.92
N ILE A 139 -18.89 17.71 21.57
CA ILE A 139 -19.84 17.59 20.46
C ILE A 139 -21.14 17.02 21.03
N LYS A 140 -22.24 17.73 20.81
CA LYS A 140 -23.53 17.52 21.50
C LYS A 140 -24.06 16.07 21.42
N ASP A 141 -23.88 15.41 20.28
CA ASP A 141 -24.49 14.11 19.99
C ASP A 141 -23.47 13.04 19.57
N MET A 142 -22.17 13.30 19.80
CA MET A 142 -21.10 12.37 19.40
C MET A 142 -19.88 12.49 20.32
N PRO A 143 -19.29 11.37 20.79
CA PRO A 143 -18.03 11.44 21.51
C PRO A 143 -16.88 11.84 20.57
N ASN A 144 -16.08 12.84 20.97
CA ASN A 144 -14.88 13.25 20.25
C ASN A 144 -13.70 12.33 20.59
N LEU A 145 -13.79 11.07 20.15
CA LEU A 145 -12.83 10.02 20.46
C LEU A 145 -12.28 9.36 19.19
N LEU A 146 -10.96 9.17 19.15
CA LEU A 146 -10.33 8.19 18.28
C LEU A 146 -10.27 6.85 19.01
N ARG A 147 -10.78 5.78 18.39
CA ARG A 147 -10.66 4.42 18.91
C ARG A 147 -9.69 3.62 18.06
N VAL A 148 -8.71 3.00 18.72
CA VAL A 148 -7.80 2.03 18.11
C VAL A 148 -8.13 0.65 18.65
N VAL A 149 -8.29 -0.32 17.75
CA VAL A 149 -8.53 -1.72 18.10
C VAL A 149 -7.42 -2.54 17.46
N THR A 150 -6.73 -3.34 18.26
CA THR A 150 -5.71 -4.29 17.80
C THR A 150 -6.18 -5.71 18.02
N GLY A 151 -5.66 -6.63 17.24
CA GLY A 151 -6.00 -8.03 17.34
C GLY A 151 -5.54 -8.83 16.15
N GLU A 152 -5.85 -10.12 16.20
CA GLU A 152 -5.46 -11.07 15.17
C GLU A 152 -6.58 -11.19 14.15
N SER A 153 -6.25 -11.02 12.87
CA SER A 153 -7.19 -11.31 11.79
C SER A 153 -7.62 -12.78 11.86
N LEU A 154 -8.91 -13.04 11.67
CA LEU A 154 -9.41 -14.41 11.56
C LEU A 154 -8.98 -15.07 10.23
N SER A 155 -8.53 -14.29 9.25
CA SER A 155 -7.87 -14.80 8.05
C SER A 155 -6.38 -15.04 8.32
N SER A 156 -6.02 -16.31 8.56
CA SER A 156 -4.65 -16.78 8.85
C SER A 156 -3.68 -16.72 7.66
N PHE A 157 -4.13 -16.21 6.52
CA PHE A 157 -3.34 -16.04 5.31
C PHE A 157 -3.50 -14.59 4.91
N GLN A 158 -2.40 -13.90 4.63
CA GLN A 158 -2.45 -12.59 3.99
C GLN A 158 -3.29 -12.77 2.73
N ASP A 159 -4.56 -12.37 2.80
CA ASP A 159 -5.48 -12.42 1.69
C ASP A 159 -5.04 -11.27 0.77
N GLN A 160 -3.97 -11.53 0.04
CA GLN A 160 -3.49 -10.65 -1.00
C GLN A 160 -4.49 -10.85 -2.13
N SER A 161 -5.54 -10.02 -2.12
CA SER A 161 -6.38 -9.83 -3.28
C SER A 161 -5.47 -9.39 -4.42
N MET A 162 -5.32 -10.29 -5.39
CA MET A 162 -4.54 -10.12 -6.60
C MET A 162 -5.52 -10.18 -7.78
N LYS A 163 -5.03 -9.81 -8.95
CA LYS A 163 -5.76 -9.97 -10.20
C LYS A 163 -4.97 -10.88 -11.12
N VAL A 164 -5.69 -11.72 -11.85
CA VAL A 164 -5.15 -12.40 -13.02
C VAL A 164 -5.58 -11.61 -14.24
N ILE A 165 -4.61 -11.16 -15.04
CA ILE A 165 -4.83 -10.53 -16.34
C ILE A 165 -4.51 -11.57 -17.40
N GLU A 166 -5.41 -11.71 -18.36
CA GLU A 166 -5.29 -12.68 -19.45
C GLU A 166 -5.52 -12.02 -20.81
N THR A 167 -4.76 -12.46 -21.81
CA THR A 167 -5.01 -12.12 -23.21
C THR A 167 -4.50 -13.19 -24.16
N ASN A 168 -5.18 -13.35 -25.30
CA ASN A 168 -4.81 -14.31 -26.34
C ASN A 168 -4.07 -13.58 -27.46
N ILE A 169 -2.94 -14.14 -27.89
CA ILE A 169 -2.05 -13.56 -28.89
C ILE A 169 -1.77 -14.62 -29.97
N ASP A 170 -2.17 -14.37 -31.22
CA ASP A 170 -1.96 -15.28 -32.37
C ASP A 170 -1.15 -14.66 -33.52
N ASP A 171 -0.73 -13.41 -33.40
CA ASP A 171 -0.11 -12.61 -34.47
C ASP A 171 1.18 -11.87 -34.03
N MET A 172 1.78 -12.27 -32.91
CA MET A 172 3.05 -11.73 -32.40
C MET A 172 4.19 -12.75 -32.57
N ASN A 173 5.37 -12.27 -32.98
CA ASN A 173 6.58 -13.10 -33.02
C ASN A 173 6.97 -13.55 -31.59
N PRO A 174 7.11 -14.87 -31.33
CA PRO A 174 7.49 -15.39 -30.02
C PRO A 174 8.84 -14.89 -29.46
N GLU A 175 9.76 -14.41 -30.30
CA GLU A 175 11.02 -13.79 -29.84
C GLU A 175 10.79 -12.57 -28.93
N PHE A 176 9.63 -11.92 -29.05
CA PHE A 176 9.29 -10.76 -28.23
C PHE A 176 8.70 -11.14 -26.86
N TYR A 177 8.38 -12.40 -26.62
CA TYR A 177 7.76 -12.84 -25.37
C TYR A 177 8.70 -12.70 -24.16
N GLU A 178 9.99 -12.97 -24.33
CA GLU A 178 11.01 -12.78 -23.28
C GLU A 178 11.03 -11.33 -22.81
N HIS A 179 11.04 -10.38 -23.75
CA HIS A 179 11.01 -8.95 -23.43
C HIS A 179 9.78 -8.56 -22.60
N VAL A 180 8.60 -9.02 -23.01
CA VAL A 180 7.34 -8.74 -22.29
C VAL A 180 7.38 -9.32 -20.88
N ILE A 181 7.83 -10.57 -20.72
CA ILE A 181 7.93 -11.21 -19.40
C ILE A 181 8.90 -10.47 -18.47
N ASP A 182 10.09 -10.10 -18.96
CA ASP A 182 11.07 -9.35 -18.19
C ASP A 182 10.53 -7.99 -17.74
N ARG A 183 9.84 -7.29 -18.64
CA ARG A 183 9.16 -6.02 -18.38
C ARG A 183 8.10 -6.17 -17.29
N LEU A 184 7.26 -7.20 -17.37
CA LEU A 184 6.21 -7.49 -16.37
C LEU A 184 6.80 -7.77 -14.99
N PHE A 185 7.82 -8.63 -14.90
CA PHE A 185 8.48 -8.92 -13.63
C PHE A 185 9.21 -7.71 -13.04
N LYS A 186 9.85 -6.90 -13.89
CA LYS A 186 10.54 -5.66 -13.45
C LYS A 186 9.60 -4.66 -12.78
N ILE A 187 8.33 -4.63 -13.19
CA ILE A 187 7.32 -3.73 -12.63
C ILE A 187 6.72 -4.27 -11.34
N GLY A 188 6.65 -5.59 -11.19
CA GLY A 188 6.12 -6.22 -9.97
C GLY A 188 5.05 -7.27 -10.20
N ALA A 189 4.95 -7.85 -11.40
CA ALA A 189 4.16 -9.07 -11.59
C ALA A 189 4.61 -10.14 -10.59
N ALA A 190 3.66 -10.72 -9.87
CA ALA A 190 3.95 -11.82 -8.96
C ALA A 190 4.21 -13.13 -9.71
N ASP A 191 3.60 -13.29 -10.88
CA ASP A 191 3.86 -14.36 -11.83
C ASP A 191 3.44 -13.93 -13.24
N ALA A 192 4.08 -14.49 -14.26
CA ALA A 192 3.73 -14.26 -15.66
C ALA A 192 4.16 -15.45 -16.52
N PHE A 193 3.25 -15.97 -17.34
CA PHE A 193 3.52 -17.13 -18.19
C PHE A 193 2.66 -17.15 -19.46
N PHE A 194 3.10 -17.95 -20.43
CA PHE A 194 2.38 -18.23 -21.67
C PHE A 194 1.92 -19.68 -21.72
N SER A 195 0.66 -19.90 -22.09
CA SER A 195 0.09 -21.22 -22.35
C SER A 195 -0.30 -21.34 -23.83
N PRO A 196 0.09 -22.39 -24.56
CA PRO A 196 -0.32 -22.57 -25.95
C PRO A 196 -1.82 -22.80 -26.05
N VAL A 197 -2.47 -22.18 -27.04
CA VAL A 197 -3.92 -22.28 -27.28
C VAL A 197 -4.23 -22.41 -28.76
N HIS A 198 -5.28 -23.15 -29.09
CA HIS A 198 -5.86 -23.16 -30.43
C HIS A 198 -6.92 -22.07 -30.57
N MET A 199 -6.81 -21.26 -31.61
CA MET A 199 -7.67 -20.12 -31.87
C MET A 199 -8.44 -20.30 -33.20
N LYS A 200 -9.42 -19.42 -33.43
CA LYS A 200 -10.23 -19.41 -34.65
C LYS A 200 -9.35 -19.42 -35.91
N LYS A 201 -9.91 -19.90 -37.03
CA LYS A 201 -9.17 -20.04 -38.31
C LYS A 201 -7.92 -20.93 -38.19
N ASN A 202 -7.95 -21.90 -37.27
CA ASN A 202 -6.89 -22.89 -37.06
C ASN A 202 -5.51 -22.27 -36.74
N ARG A 203 -5.50 -21.13 -36.06
CA ARG A 203 -4.26 -20.47 -35.63
C ARG A 203 -3.81 -21.03 -34.29
N ILE A 204 -2.51 -21.26 -34.16
CA ILE A 204 -1.88 -21.53 -32.87
C ILE A 204 -1.46 -20.19 -32.30
N GLY A 205 -1.91 -19.90 -31.07
CA GLY A 205 -1.54 -18.69 -30.34
C GLY A 205 -1.12 -19.04 -28.92
N PHE A 206 -0.88 -18.01 -28.12
CA PHE A 206 -0.58 -18.13 -26.70
C PHE A 206 -1.53 -17.30 -25.86
N LEU A 207 -1.93 -17.87 -24.73
CA LEU A 207 -2.57 -17.16 -23.63
C LEU A 207 -1.47 -16.62 -22.72
N LEU A 208 -1.29 -15.30 -22.70
CA LEU A 208 -0.52 -14.62 -21.67
C LEU A 208 -1.38 -14.53 -20.40
N SER A 209 -0.86 -15.05 -19.28
CA SER A 209 -1.47 -14.92 -17.96
C SER A 209 -0.51 -14.21 -17.02
N VAL A 210 -0.98 -13.15 -16.35
CA VAL A 210 -0.16 -12.34 -15.43
C VAL A 210 -0.89 -12.21 -14.10
N ILE A 211 -0.22 -12.56 -13.00
CA ILE A 211 -0.74 -12.42 -11.64
C ILE A 211 -0.13 -11.16 -11.02
N VAL A 212 -0.96 -10.20 -10.62
CA VAL A 212 -0.50 -8.87 -10.17
C VAL A 212 -1.31 -8.36 -8.97
N SER A 213 -0.68 -7.56 -8.10
CA SER A 213 -1.39 -6.85 -7.05
C SER A 213 -2.20 -5.67 -7.61
N ASN A 214 -3.17 -5.18 -6.84
CA ASN A 214 -3.96 -4.02 -7.24
C ASN A 214 -3.11 -2.75 -7.49
N GLU A 215 -1.98 -2.62 -6.79
CA GLU A 215 -1.05 -1.48 -6.93
C GLU A 215 -0.46 -1.37 -8.34
N PHE A 216 -0.07 -2.49 -8.94
CA PHE A 216 0.60 -2.50 -10.25
C PHE A 216 -0.34 -2.79 -11.43
N PHE A 217 -1.64 -3.00 -11.16
CA PHE A 217 -2.61 -3.43 -12.16
C PHE A 217 -2.63 -2.53 -13.40
N ASP A 218 -2.85 -1.23 -13.25
CA ASP A 218 -2.97 -0.30 -14.39
C ASP A 218 -1.65 -0.19 -15.18
N THR A 219 -0.51 -0.24 -14.48
CA THR A 219 0.81 -0.17 -15.12
C THR A 219 1.06 -1.43 -15.96
N ILE A 220 0.72 -2.61 -15.45
CA ILE A 220 0.83 -3.87 -16.19
C ILE A 220 -0.13 -3.91 -17.37
N VAL A 221 -1.38 -3.46 -17.20
CA VAL A 221 -2.35 -3.37 -18.32
C VAL A 221 -1.78 -2.52 -19.45
N ASN A 222 -1.20 -1.35 -19.13
CA ASN A 222 -0.59 -0.47 -20.13
C ASN A 222 0.58 -1.15 -20.86
N ILE A 223 1.41 -1.92 -20.16
CA ILE A 223 2.50 -2.68 -20.78
C ILE A 223 1.96 -3.73 -21.74
N ILE A 224 0.98 -4.53 -21.33
CA ILE A 224 0.40 -5.57 -22.17
C ILE A 224 -0.20 -4.95 -23.45
N LEU A 225 -0.92 -3.83 -23.32
CA LEU A 225 -1.55 -3.17 -24.47
C LEU A 225 -0.57 -2.42 -25.38
N SER A 226 0.61 -2.03 -24.89
CA SER A 226 1.59 -1.28 -25.68
C SER A 226 2.74 -2.13 -26.24
N GLU A 227 3.06 -3.24 -25.58
CA GLU A 227 4.20 -4.09 -25.90
C GLU A 227 3.78 -5.44 -26.53
N THR A 228 2.47 -5.70 -26.69
CA THR A 228 1.96 -6.88 -27.42
C THR A 228 1.05 -6.48 -28.58
N SER A 229 0.69 -7.44 -29.44
CA SER A 229 -0.26 -7.21 -30.54
C SER A 229 -1.73 -7.23 -30.10
N THR A 230 -2.01 -7.47 -28.81
CA THR A 230 -3.40 -7.60 -28.36
C THR A 230 -4.16 -6.28 -28.43
N LEU A 231 -5.46 -6.38 -28.69
CA LEU A 231 -6.38 -5.24 -28.68
C LEU A 231 -7.17 -5.13 -27.37
N GLY A 232 -6.97 -6.06 -26.44
CA GLY A 232 -7.70 -6.07 -25.19
C GLY A 232 -7.23 -7.13 -24.21
N ILE A 233 -7.65 -6.95 -22.97
CA ILE A 233 -7.39 -7.88 -21.87
C ILE A 233 -8.70 -8.25 -21.20
N ARG A 234 -8.69 -9.38 -20.51
CA ARG A 234 -9.70 -9.73 -19.50
C ARG A 234 -8.99 -9.90 -18.17
N TYR A 235 -9.69 -9.67 -17.08
CA TYR A 235 -9.14 -9.89 -15.76
C TYR A 235 -10.20 -10.35 -14.78
N TYR A 236 -9.75 -10.98 -13.70
CA TYR A 236 -10.58 -11.39 -12.58
C TYR A 236 -9.79 -11.34 -11.27
N ASP A 237 -10.49 -11.10 -10.18
CA ASP A 237 -9.89 -11.10 -8.84
C ASP A 237 -9.61 -12.54 -8.38
N VAL A 238 -8.47 -12.73 -7.74
CA VAL A 238 -8.06 -13.99 -7.12
C VAL A 238 -7.48 -13.73 -5.74
N ASN A 239 -7.70 -14.69 -4.85
CA ASN A 239 -7.10 -14.70 -3.53
C ASN A 239 -5.91 -15.65 -3.50
N ARG A 240 -4.88 -15.30 -2.74
CA ARG A 240 -3.67 -16.10 -2.63
C ARG A 240 -3.36 -16.42 -1.18
N ILE A 241 -3.10 -17.69 -0.92
CA ILE A 241 -2.50 -18.15 0.33
C ILE A 241 -0.99 -18.23 0.13
N VAL A 242 -0.23 -17.46 0.92
CA VAL A 242 1.23 -17.42 0.85
C VAL A 242 1.81 -17.81 2.20
N LEU A 243 2.77 -18.75 2.20
CA LEU A 243 3.55 -19.05 3.39
C LEU A 243 4.52 -17.90 3.69
N PRO A 244 4.64 -17.46 4.96
CA PRO A 244 5.74 -16.65 5.41
C PRO A 244 7.07 -17.30 4.99
N ARG A 245 7.90 -16.53 4.30
CA ARG A 245 9.20 -17.01 3.81
C ARG A 245 10.33 -16.18 4.39
N LYS A 246 11.37 -16.86 4.86
CA LYS A 246 12.64 -16.24 5.26
C LYS A 246 13.71 -16.58 4.24
N ARG A 247 14.57 -15.62 3.95
CA ARG A 247 15.76 -15.85 3.13
C ARG A 247 16.96 -15.93 4.06
N LYS A 248 17.66 -17.06 4.07
CA LYS A 248 18.82 -17.30 4.95
C LYS A 248 20.04 -17.65 4.11
N LEU A 249 21.18 -17.03 4.41
CA LEU A 249 22.44 -17.39 3.77
C LEU A 249 23.02 -18.64 4.44
N VAL A 250 23.28 -19.68 3.67
CA VAL A 250 23.86 -20.95 4.14
C VAL A 250 25.22 -21.14 3.50
N LYS A 251 26.21 -21.54 4.31
CA LYS A 251 27.53 -21.96 3.83
C LYS A 251 27.47 -23.43 3.44
N THR A 252 27.87 -23.75 2.22
CA THR A 252 28.02 -25.12 1.72
C THR A 252 29.49 -25.36 1.35
N GLN A 253 29.85 -26.61 1.06
CA GLN A 253 31.18 -26.96 0.54
C GLN A 253 31.49 -26.30 -0.82
N PHE A 254 30.46 -25.89 -1.57
CA PHE A 254 30.56 -25.28 -2.89
C PHE A 254 30.50 -23.74 -2.86
N GLY A 255 30.30 -23.14 -1.67
CA GLY A 255 30.15 -21.70 -1.50
C GLY A 255 28.91 -21.31 -0.71
N LYS A 256 28.63 -20.01 -0.65
CA LYS A 256 27.47 -19.45 0.06
C LYS A 256 26.27 -19.39 -0.88
N VAL A 257 25.13 -19.89 -0.42
CA VAL A 257 23.86 -19.90 -1.19
C VAL A 257 22.74 -19.39 -0.29
N TYR A 258 21.89 -18.52 -0.81
CA TYR A 258 20.65 -18.20 -0.12
C TYR A 258 19.65 -19.35 -0.26
N VAL A 259 18.99 -19.68 0.84
CA VAL A 259 17.85 -20.62 0.88
C VAL A 259 16.58 -19.87 1.27
N LYS A 260 15.51 -20.19 0.54
CA LYS A 260 14.14 -19.81 0.85
C LYS A 260 13.56 -20.84 1.80
N ILE A 261 13.17 -20.39 2.99
CA ILE A 261 12.58 -21.22 4.05
C ILE A 261 11.12 -20.81 4.19
N GLY A 262 10.19 -21.71 3.86
CA GLY A 262 8.76 -21.53 4.12
C GLY A 262 8.40 -22.05 5.51
N GLU A 263 7.82 -21.21 6.35
CA GLU A 263 7.43 -21.56 7.73
C GLU A 263 5.91 -21.41 7.92
N SER A 264 5.30 -22.32 8.69
CA SER A 264 3.92 -22.18 9.17
C SER A 264 3.81 -22.68 10.60
N SER A 265 3.18 -21.91 11.48
CA SER A 265 2.97 -22.27 12.89
C SER A 265 4.26 -22.71 13.61
N GLY A 266 5.38 -22.04 13.32
CA GLY A 266 6.70 -22.36 13.89
C GLY A 266 7.38 -23.61 13.33
N LYS A 267 6.78 -24.29 12.34
CA LYS A 267 7.38 -25.44 11.65
C LYS A 267 7.89 -25.02 10.27
N VAL A 268 9.12 -25.41 9.97
CA VAL A 268 9.68 -25.30 8.61
C VAL A 268 8.98 -26.33 7.74
N LEU A 269 8.29 -25.87 6.69
CA LEU A 269 7.60 -26.72 5.73
C LEU A 269 8.45 -26.96 4.48
N THR A 270 9.14 -25.94 4.01
CA THR A 270 9.95 -26.02 2.78
C THR A 270 11.29 -25.33 2.97
N VAL A 271 12.34 -25.90 2.37
CA VAL A 271 13.66 -25.29 2.24
C VAL A 271 14.12 -25.51 0.81
N SER A 272 14.37 -24.42 0.08
CA SER A 272 14.80 -24.49 -1.32
C SER A 272 15.93 -23.51 -1.56
N PRO A 273 17.10 -23.97 -2.06
CA PRO A 273 18.18 -23.08 -2.49
C PRO A 273 17.73 -22.16 -3.64
N GLU A 274 18.20 -20.91 -3.64
CA GLU A 274 17.96 -19.99 -4.75
C GLU A 274 18.74 -20.47 -5.98
N TYR A 275 18.02 -20.70 -7.08
CA TYR A 275 18.57 -21.30 -8.30
C TYR A 275 19.75 -20.50 -8.88
N ASP A 276 19.65 -19.18 -8.93
CA ASP A 276 20.71 -18.33 -9.50
C ASP A 276 22.01 -18.39 -8.70
N ASP A 277 21.93 -18.55 -7.38
CA ASP A 277 23.11 -18.73 -6.55
C ASP A 277 23.74 -20.09 -6.83
N CYS A 278 22.93 -21.15 -6.90
CA CYS A 278 23.38 -22.49 -7.28
C CYS A 278 24.05 -22.52 -8.66
N LYS A 279 23.44 -21.86 -9.65
CA LYS A 279 23.99 -21.74 -11.02
C LYS A 279 25.31 -20.98 -11.02
N LYS A 280 25.43 -19.89 -10.26
CA LYS A 280 26.68 -19.12 -10.15
C LYS A 280 27.82 -19.91 -9.53
N ILE A 281 27.55 -20.73 -8.51
CA ILE A 281 28.59 -21.53 -7.86
C ILE A 281 28.95 -22.79 -8.65
N SER A 282 28.03 -23.35 -9.44
CA SER A 282 28.33 -24.53 -10.27
C SER A 282 29.23 -24.21 -11.47
N LEU A 283 29.36 -22.93 -11.83
CA LEU A 283 30.23 -22.46 -12.91
C LEU A 283 31.65 -22.10 -12.42
N LYS A 284 31.95 -22.29 -11.13
CA LYS A 284 33.27 -22.10 -10.53
C LYS A 284 33.98 -23.43 -10.37
#